data_AF-A0A6P1A2G5-F1
#
_entry.id   AF-A0A6P1A2G5-F1
#
_cell.length_a   1.000
_cell.length_b   1.000
_cell.length_c   1.000
_cell.angle_alpha   90.00
_cell.angle_beta   90.00
_cell.angle_gamma   90.00
#
_symmetry.space_group_name_H-M   'P 1'
#
loop_
_entity.id
_entity.type
_entity.pdbx_description
1 polymer ?
#
loop_
_entity_poly.entity_id
_entity_poly.type
_entity_poly.pdbx_seq_one_letter_code
_entity_poly.pdbx_strand_id
1 'polypeptide(L)'
;MLEEAIAILQKAGFDLTAREIAEILWLAVDLDQSEEPQQPSQSSTVSQEESQQPPNPTPDISEESSPEDIETPAEVDLASSKPKKTKESREVIPIKVPAAVALRNSLALGRALRPLMRKVPSATETILDEEATVYQIAESNIWLPVLKPASERWLELALVVEKTSSTAVWKQTITELQHLLKHHGAFRDVRSWELTITETKVDLLPQTSTGGYDSTPHPPQVLNDPKKQRLILLVSDCISVAWRRQLIHPVLKLWGRNGLLTILQLLPERLWERTALASEIPVQLHSFSPGVVNSQFIVKPSDEDDIGLLSEVGNSSQNKFSSVNVPVVTLEPYPLLAWSQVIAGHENVTTVGFNFDVSEDPQPQGRWVDSKPSQPQLTASALVSRFVATASPMARRLAGLMAAAPVSLPVVQLIQQTLLPKSAQIHVAEVFMSGLLQSITPVDQDSNPNYIEYEFIPGVRELLVDRVPISKTLSVIDKVSEFVAKQLGLSVQDFEARL
;
A
#
# COMPACT_ATOMS: atom_id res chain seq x y z
N MET A 1 -19.19 19.77 36.87
CA MET A 1 -18.03 18.86 36.73
C MET A 1 -16.70 19.59 36.54
N LEU A 2 -16.38 20.17 35.37
CA LEU A 2 -15.05 20.81 35.17
C LEU A 2 -14.86 22.05 36.06
N GLU A 3 -15.87 22.93 36.14
CA GLU A 3 -15.84 24.14 36.99
C GLU A 3 -15.76 23.80 38.49
N GLU A 4 -16.41 22.72 38.93
CA GLU A 4 -16.33 22.25 40.32
C GLU A 4 -14.94 21.68 40.65
N ALA A 5 -14.31 20.96 39.72
CA ALA A 5 -12.95 20.44 39.90
C ALA A 5 -11.93 21.57 40.01
N ILE A 6 -12.06 22.63 39.20
CA ILE A 6 -11.21 23.83 39.26
C ILE A 6 -11.38 24.54 40.61
N ALA A 7 -12.63 24.70 41.08
CA ALA A 7 -12.91 25.33 42.37
C ALA A 7 -12.34 24.55 43.57
N ILE A 8 -12.32 23.21 43.50
CA ILE A 8 -11.72 22.35 44.54
C ILE A 8 -10.19 22.49 44.54
N LEU A 9 -9.55 22.48 43.37
CA LEU A 9 -8.09 22.59 43.23
C LEU A 9 -7.58 23.97 43.69
N GLN A 10 -8.32 25.04 43.39
CA GLN A 10 -8.02 26.37 43.90
C GLN A 10 -8.16 26.46 45.43
N LYS A 11 -9.19 25.82 46.01
CA LYS A 11 -9.34 25.72 47.48
C LYS A 11 -8.23 24.91 48.14
N ALA A 12 -7.64 23.96 47.42
CA ALA A 12 -6.50 23.17 47.88
C ALA A 12 -5.15 23.90 47.72
N GLY A 13 -5.13 25.14 47.20
CA GLY A 13 -3.94 25.97 47.09
C GLY A 13 -3.09 25.73 45.84
N PHE A 14 -3.61 25.01 44.85
CA PHE A 14 -2.93 24.78 43.57
C PHE A 14 -3.45 25.77 42.52
N ASP A 15 -2.61 26.73 42.13
CA ASP A 15 -2.88 27.66 41.03
C ASP A 15 -2.36 27.06 39.72
N LEU A 16 -3.14 26.15 39.14
CA LEU A 16 -2.78 25.41 37.93
C LEU A 16 -3.31 26.12 36.69
N THR A 17 -2.50 26.17 35.65
CA THR A 17 -2.90 26.68 34.34
C THR A 17 -3.90 25.74 33.66
N ALA A 18 -4.70 26.28 32.73
CA ALA A 18 -5.67 25.49 31.98
C ALA A 18 -5.04 24.28 31.25
N ARG A 19 -3.77 24.38 30.86
CA ARG A 19 -3.01 23.30 30.24
C ARG A 19 -2.67 22.19 31.24
N GLU A 20 -2.21 22.53 32.44
CA GLU A 20 -1.88 21.55 33.48
C GLU A 20 -3.13 20.80 33.95
N ILE A 21 -4.28 21.48 34.03
CA ILE A 21 -5.56 20.83 34.33
C ILE A 21 -5.96 19.83 33.23
N ALA A 22 -5.78 20.20 31.96
CA ALA A 22 -6.06 19.30 30.83
C ALA A 22 -5.12 18.09 30.83
N GLU A 23 -3.84 18.28 31.15
CA GLU A 23 -2.85 17.19 31.24
C GLU A 23 -3.16 16.25 32.43
N ILE A 24 -3.58 16.77 33.58
CA ILE A 24 -3.99 15.95 34.74
C ILE A 24 -5.24 15.11 34.41
N LEU A 25 -6.25 15.71 33.76
CA LEU A 25 -7.46 14.98 33.37
C LEU A 25 -7.17 13.93 32.30
N TRP A 26 -6.27 14.22 31.37
CA TRP A 26 -5.81 13.27 30.37
C TRP A 26 -5.06 12.09 31.02
N LEU A 27 -4.14 12.37 31.95
CA LEU A 27 -3.41 11.35 32.71
C LEU A 27 -4.33 10.49 33.59
N ALA A 28 -5.35 11.07 34.21
CA ALA A 28 -6.30 10.34 35.06
C ALA A 28 -7.10 9.30 34.26
N VAL A 29 -7.50 9.64 33.03
CA VAL A 29 -8.21 8.70 32.13
C VAL A 29 -7.30 7.57 31.65
N ASP A 30 -6.02 7.84 31.45
CA ASP A 30 -5.04 6.84 30.98
C ASP A 30 -4.56 5.91 32.11
N LEU A 31 -4.51 6.42 33.35
CA LEU A 31 -4.21 5.62 34.55
C LEU A 31 -5.35 4.66 34.90
N ASP A 32 -6.61 5.06 34.73
CA ASP A 32 -7.78 4.20 34.99
C ASP A 32 -7.90 3.04 33.98
N GLN A 33 -7.34 3.19 32.78
CA GLN A 33 -7.22 2.09 31.80
C GLN A 33 -6.08 1.11 32.10
N SER A 34 -5.22 1.45 33.07
CA SER A 34 -4.05 0.64 33.47
C SER A 34 -4.32 -0.24 34.70
N GLU A 35 -5.39 0.03 35.45
CA GLU A 35 -5.80 -0.72 36.64
C GLU A 35 -7.17 -1.41 36.46
N GLU A 36 -7.27 -2.34 35.51
CA GLU A 36 -8.39 -3.30 35.50
C GLU A 36 -8.04 -4.49 36.43
N PRO A 37 -8.80 -4.76 37.52
CA PRO A 37 -8.50 -5.87 38.42
C PRO A 37 -8.85 -7.20 37.77
N GLN A 38 -7.86 -8.08 37.59
CA GLN A 38 -8.09 -9.50 37.30
C GLN A 38 -8.88 -10.13 38.47
N GLN A 39 -10.17 -10.41 38.26
CA GLN A 39 -10.92 -11.32 39.12
C GLN A 39 -10.84 -12.78 38.62
N PRO A 40 -10.85 -13.76 39.55
CA PRO A 40 -10.45 -15.13 39.28
C PRO A 40 -11.57 -15.98 38.70
N SER A 41 -11.21 -16.81 37.72
CA SER A 41 -12.06 -17.83 37.11
C SER A 41 -12.61 -18.80 38.16
N GLN A 42 -13.92 -18.74 38.39
CA GLN A 42 -14.62 -19.74 39.19
C GLN A 42 -14.72 -21.06 38.43
N SER A 43 -14.41 -22.13 39.16
CA SER A 43 -14.57 -23.52 38.78
C SER A 43 -16.04 -23.87 38.59
N SER A 44 -16.36 -24.58 37.51
CA SER A 44 -17.62 -25.28 37.35
C SER A 44 -17.35 -26.78 37.28
N THR A 45 -18.00 -27.47 38.20
CA THR A 45 -17.87 -28.87 38.56
C THR A 45 -18.34 -29.84 37.47
N VAL A 46 -17.61 -30.95 37.40
CA VAL A 46 -17.90 -32.28 36.88
C VAL A 46 -19.40 -32.67 36.85
N SER A 47 -19.82 -33.26 35.74
CA SER A 47 -20.80 -34.36 35.73
C SER A 47 -20.37 -35.39 34.69
N GLN A 48 -20.19 -36.62 35.16
CA GLN A 48 -19.82 -37.81 34.41
C GLN A 48 -21.06 -38.38 33.73
N GLU A 49 -20.93 -38.82 32.48
CA GLU A 49 -21.64 -40.01 32.00
C GLU A 49 -20.84 -40.68 30.87
N GLU A 50 -20.97 -41.99 30.82
CA GLU A 50 -20.06 -43.00 30.31
C GLU A 50 -20.07 -43.21 28.78
N SER A 51 -18.97 -43.86 28.33
CA SER A 51 -18.94 -44.92 27.31
C SER A 51 -19.04 -44.56 25.81
N GLN A 52 -17.90 -44.59 25.10
CA GLN A 52 -17.45 -45.74 24.27
C GLN A 52 -16.44 -45.32 23.20
N GLN A 53 -15.33 -46.06 23.13
CA GLN A 53 -14.24 -45.94 22.16
C GLN A 53 -14.21 -47.20 21.27
N PRO A 54 -13.82 -47.08 19.99
CA PRO A 54 -13.09 -48.16 19.33
C PRO A 54 -11.77 -47.68 18.68
N PRO A 55 -10.89 -48.62 18.28
CA PRO A 55 -9.46 -48.48 18.50
C PRO A 55 -8.62 -48.23 17.23
N ASN A 56 -7.37 -47.84 17.50
CA ASN A 56 -6.22 -47.75 16.60
C ASN A 56 -5.81 -49.14 16.05
N PRO A 57 -5.30 -49.24 14.81
CA PRO A 57 -4.42 -50.33 14.42
C PRO A 57 -2.96 -49.87 14.32
N THR A 58 -2.11 -50.62 15.02
CA THR A 58 -0.65 -50.67 14.90
C THR A 58 -0.23 -51.21 13.52
N PRO A 59 0.88 -50.75 12.92
CA PRO A 59 1.43 -51.39 11.73
C PRO A 59 2.28 -52.61 12.09
N ASP A 60 2.12 -53.64 11.27
CA ASP A 60 2.81 -54.92 11.32
C ASP A 60 4.20 -54.83 10.67
N ILE A 61 5.11 -55.65 11.17
CA ILE A 61 6.50 -55.78 10.75
C ILE A 61 6.56 -56.68 9.52
N SER A 62 7.36 -56.32 8.52
CA SER A 62 7.89 -57.28 7.55
C SER A 62 9.31 -56.87 7.16
N GLU A 63 10.22 -57.78 7.47
CA GLU A 63 11.62 -57.83 7.09
C GLU A 63 11.75 -57.94 5.57
N GLU A 64 12.76 -57.27 4.97
CA GLU A 64 13.66 -57.93 4.01
C GLU A 64 14.87 -57.07 3.62
N SER A 65 16.04 -57.64 3.88
CA SER A 65 17.31 -57.59 3.14
C SER A 65 18.08 -56.27 2.96
N SER A 66 19.18 -56.19 3.71
CA SER A 66 20.45 -55.55 3.34
C SER A 66 21.05 -56.15 2.06
N PRO A 67 22.02 -55.46 1.43
CA PRO A 67 23.37 -56.00 1.50
C PRO A 67 24.42 -54.97 1.96
N GLU A 68 25.28 -55.44 2.86
CA GLU A 68 26.66 -54.96 3.04
C GLU A 68 27.42 -55.09 1.69
N ASP A 69 28.32 -54.16 1.37
CA ASP A 69 29.75 -54.38 1.69
C ASP A 69 30.71 -53.29 1.15
N ILE A 70 31.80 -53.13 1.91
CA ILE A 70 33.13 -52.55 1.59
C ILE A 70 33.38 -51.06 1.93
N GLU A 71 33.95 -50.88 3.13
CA GLU A 71 34.87 -49.79 3.45
C GLU A 71 36.21 -49.97 2.72
N THR A 72 36.78 -48.86 2.22
CA THR A 72 38.25 -48.69 2.15
C THR A 72 38.61 -47.22 2.37
N PRO A 73 39.61 -46.89 3.21
CA PRO A 73 40.03 -45.53 3.49
C PRO A 73 41.19 -45.09 2.58
N ALA A 74 41.08 -43.91 2.01
CA ALA A 74 42.18 -43.14 1.40
C ALA A 74 41.71 -41.70 1.21
N GLU A 75 42.52 -40.65 1.23
CA GLU A 75 43.83 -40.33 1.77
C GLU A 75 43.83 -38.78 1.75
N VAL A 76 44.36 -38.15 2.79
CA VAL A 76 44.37 -36.69 2.92
C VAL A 76 45.41 -36.12 1.97
N ASP A 77 44.98 -35.53 0.85
CA ASP A 77 45.83 -34.72 -0.02
C ASP A 77 45.45 -33.23 0.06
N LEU A 78 46.32 -32.46 0.73
CA LEU A 78 46.34 -31.01 0.69
C LEU A 78 46.82 -30.54 -0.68
N ALA A 79 45.88 -30.15 -1.56
CA ALA A 79 46.22 -29.39 -2.76
C ALA A 79 46.05 -27.87 -2.51
N SER A 80 47.19 -27.20 -2.35
CA SER A 80 47.31 -25.74 -2.41
C SER A 80 46.95 -25.23 -3.81
N SER A 81 45.86 -24.47 -3.94
CA SER A 81 45.54 -23.74 -5.18
C SER A 81 45.39 -22.24 -4.92
N LYS A 82 46.31 -21.47 -5.52
CA LYS A 82 46.28 -20.00 -5.63
C LYS A 82 44.97 -19.52 -6.29
N PRO A 83 44.48 -18.31 -5.98
CA PRO A 83 43.16 -17.86 -6.42
C PRO A 83 43.20 -17.50 -7.90
N LYS A 84 42.52 -18.31 -8.73
CA LYS A 84 42.14 -17.92 -10.09
C LYS A 84 40.85 -17.12 -9.97
N LYS A 85 40.87 -15.86 -10.42
CA LYS A 85 39.66 -15.02 -10.55
C LYS A 85 38.77 -15.60 -11.64
N THR A 86 37.95 -16.57 -11.28
CA THR A 86 36.81 -17.01 -12.08
C THR A 86 35.63 -16.16 -11.65
N LYS A 87 35.01 -15.42 -12.59
CA LYS A 87 33.70 -14.81 -12.36
C LYS A 87 32.71 -15.98 -12.20
N GLU A 88 32.44 -16.37 -10.97
CA GLU A 88 31.33 -17.25 -10.65
C GLU A 88 30.05 -16.50 -11.01
N SER A 89 29.34 -16.99 -12.03
CA SER A 89 27.90 -16.80 -12.11
C SER A 89 27.31 -17.44 -10.87
N ARG A 90 27.05 -16.63 -9.82
CA ARG A 90 26.22 -17.05 -8.69
C ARG A 90 24.88 -17.51 -9.27
N GLU A 91 24.65 -18.81 -9.29
CA GLU A 91 23.32 -19.36 -9.53
C GLU A 91 22.42 -18.90 -8.37
N VAL A 92 21.58 -17.89 -8.65
CA VAL A 92 20.60 -17.39 -7.69
C VAL A 92 19.46 -18.39 -7.66
N ILE A 93 19.38 -19.20 -6.60
CA ILE A 93 18.26 -20.12 -6.41
C ILE A 93 17.02 -19.29 -6.06
N PRO A 94 15.94 -19.36 -6.87
CA PRO A 94 14.76 -18.55 -6.67
C PRO A 94 13.99 -18.99 -5.42
N ILE A 95 14.18 -18.24 -4.33
CA ILE A 95 13.55 -18.50 -3.04
C ILE A 95 12.12 -17.92 -3.00
N LYS A 96 11.13 -18.74 -2.63
CA LYS A 96 9.74 -18.31 -2.38
C LYS A 96 9.48 -18.20 -0.89
N VAL A 97 9.31 -16.98 -0.40
CA VAL A 97 8.91 -16.69 0.98
C VAL A 97 7.38 -16.58 1.03
N PRO A 98 6.69 -17.17 2.01
CA PRO A 98 5.29 -16.85 2.27
C PRO A 98 5.17 -15.34 2.53
N ALA A 99 4.55 -14.62 1.60
CA ALA A 99 4.39 -13.18 1.71
C ALA A 99 3.60 -12.86 2.98
N ALA A 100 4.10 -11.92 3.80
CA ALA A 100 3.30 -11.33 4.86
C ALA A 100 2.05 -10.68 4.21
N VAL A 101 0.89 -10.78 4.86
CA VAL A 101 -0.31 -10.04 4.43
C VAL A 101 0.03 -8.54 4.41
N ALA A 102 0.09 -7.95 3.22
CA ALA A 102 0.47 -6.56 3.06
C ALA A 102 -0.70 -5.61 3.39
N LEU A 103 -1.92 -6.03 3.06
CA LEU A 103 -3.16 -5.29 3.26
C LEU A 103 -3.89 -5.73 4.54
N ARG A 104 -3.36 -5.32 5.69
CA ARG A 104 -3.84 -5.73 7.03
C ARG A 104 -5.35 -5.52 7.27
N ASN A 105 -5.93 -4.47 6.69
CA ASN A 105 -7.32 -4.04 6.95
C ASN A 105 -8.30 -4.38 5.81
N SER A 106 -8.05 -5.44 5.03
CA SER A 106 -8.84 -5.82 3.84
C SER A 106 -10.36 -5.77 4.06
N LEU A 107 -10.87 -6.33 5.16
CA LEU A 107 -12.31 -6.34 5.46
C LEU A 107 -12.86 -4.93 5.75
N ALA A 108 -12.11 -4.08 6.46
CA ALA A 108 -12.51 -2.71 6.73
C ALA A 108 -12.47 -1.85 5.45
N LEU A 109 -11.46 -2.06 4.59
CA LEU A 109 -11.38 -1.43 3.27
C LEU A 109 -12.54 -1.86 2.36
N GLY A 110 -12.89 -3.16 2.37
CA GLY A 110 -14.08 -3.64 1.66
C GLY A 110 -15.37 -3.01 2.20
N ARG A 111 -15.51 -2.83 3.52
CA ARG A 111 -16.66 -2.11 4.10
C ARG A 111 -16.69 -0.65 3.66
N ALA A 112 -15.52 0.00 3.61
CA ALA A 112 -15.39 1.38 3.17
C ALA A 112 -15.89 1.59 1.74
N LEU A 113 -15.76 0.60 0.85
CA LEU A 113 -16.22 0.68 -0.55
C LEU A 113 -17.73 0.37 -0.76
N ARG A 114 -18.47 -0.01 0.29
CA ARG A 114 -19.91 -0.36 0.17
C ARG A 114 -20.79 0.73 -0.45
N PRO A 115 -20.57 2.04 -0.22
CA PRO A 115 -21.37 3.09 -0.86
C PRO A 115 -21.37 3.02 -2.40
N LEU A 116 -20.35 2.41 -3.02
CA LEU A 116 -20.26 2.23 -4.47
C LEU A 116 -21.08 1.03 -4.99
N MET A 117 -21.68 0.20 -4.14
CA MET A 117 -22.37 -1.04 -4.53
C MET A 117 -23.74 -0.83 -5.21
N ARG A 118 -24.01 0.36 -5.76
CA ARG A 118 -25.25 0.70 -6.46
C ARG A 118 -25.43 -0.13 -7.74
N LYS A 119 -26.68 -0.51 -8.01
CA LYS A 119 -27.09 -1.15 -9.27
C LYS A 119 -27.92 -0.20 -10.12
N VAL A 120 -27.80 -0.34 -11.45
CA VAL A 120 -28.56 0.42 -12.45
C VAL A 120 -29.12 -0.54 -13.51
N PRO A 121 -30.20 -0.17 -14.21
CA PRO A 121 -30.69 -0.91 -15.37
C PRO A 121 -29.62 -0.95 -16.48
N SER A 122 -29.38 -2.12 -17.06
CA SER A 122 -28.43 -2.29 -18.16
C SER A 122 -28.97 -1.66 -19.44
N ALA A 123 -28.08 -1.01 -20.20
CA ALA A 123 -28.42 -0.41 -21.49
C ALA A 123 -28.40 -1.42 -22.64
N THR A 124 -27.80 -2.59 -22.45
CA THR A 124 -27.53 -3.56 -23.52
C THR A 124 -28.08 -4.95 -23.23
N GLU A 125 -28.17 -5.32 -21.96
CA GLU A 125 -28.63 -6.65 -21.55
C GLU A 125 -30.07 -6.58 -21.06
N THR A 126 -30.90 -7.46 -21.60
CA THR A 126 -32.30 -7.63 -21.18
C THR A 126 -32.49 -9.06 -20.69
N ILE A 127 -33.32 -9.21 -19.67
CA ILE A 127 -33.72 -10.49 -19.09
C ILE A 127 -35.23 -10.64 -19.18
N LEU A 128 -35.68 -11.89 -19.13
CA LEU A 128 -37.10 -12.20 -19.05
C LEU A 128 -37.69 -11.65 -17.75
N ASP A 129 -38.74 -10.84 -17.86
CA ASP A 129 -39.58 -10.50 -16.73
C ASP A 129 -40.61 -11.62 -16.56
N GLU A 130 -40.23 -12.64 -15.79
CA GLU A 130 -41.04 -13.85 -15.59
C GLU A 130 -42.45 -13.51 -15.08
N GLU A 131 -42.55 -12.61 -14.11
CA GLU A 131 -43.81 -12.21 -13.50
C GLU A 131 -44.70 -11.47 -14.51
N ALA A 132 -44.18 -10.45 -15.20
CA ALA A 132 -44.94 -9.72 -16.21
C ALA A 132 -45.35 -10.60 -17.40
N THR A 133 -44.49 -11.55 -17.78
CA THR A 133 -44.77 -12.53 -18.83
C THR A 133 -45.92 -13.46 -18.42
N VAL A 134 -45.90 -13.97 -17.18
CA VAL A 134 -46.98 -14.84 -16.66
C VAL A 134 -48.30 -14.07 -16.60
N TYR A 135 -48.31 -12.82 -16.12
CA TYR A 135 -49.52 -12.00 -16.10
C TYR A 135 -50.07 -11.75 -17.51
N GLN A 136 -49.21 -11.38 -18.47
CA GLN A 136 -49.64 -11.17 -19.85
C GLN A 136 -50.24 -12.43 -20.47
N ILE A 137 -49.61 -13.59 -20.26
CA ILE A 137 -50.14 -14.88 -20.73
C ILE A 137 -51.49 -15.17 -20.08
N ALA A 138 -51.61 -14.96 -18.76
CA ALA A 138 -52.84 -15.23 -18.03
C ALA A 138 -54.02 -14.33 -18.47
N GLU A 139 -53.75 -13.04 -18.72
CA GLU A 139 -54.80 -12.07 -19.08
C GLU A 139 -55.18 -12.11 -20.57
N SER A 140 -54.19 -12.23 -21.45
CA SER A 140 -54.38 -12.05 -22.89
C SER A 140 -54.24 -13.33 -23.71
N ASN A 141 -53.78 -14.42 -23.09
CA ASN A 141 -53.40 -15.68 -23.76
C ASN A 141 -52.34 -15.49 -24.88
N ILE A 142 -51.56 -14.41 -24.81
CA ILE A 142 -50.45 -14.12 -25.73
C ILE A 142 -49.16 -14.66 -25.13
N TRP A 143 -48.58 -15.66 -25.79
CA TRP A 143 -47.33 -16.32 -25.39
C TRP A 143 -46.10 -15.58 -25.93
N LEU A 144 -45.93 -14.32 -25.54
CA LEU A 144 -44.76 -13.51 -25.88
C LEU A 144 -44.02 -13.10 -24.59
N PRO A 145 -42.71 -13.34 -24.49
CA PRO A 145 -41.94 -12.95 -23.31
C PRO A 145 -41.87 -11.42 -23.16
N VAL A 146 -42.16 -10.94 -21.95
CA VAL A 146 -41.94 -9.54 -21.56
C VAL A 146 -40.50 -9.43 -21.08
N LEU A 147 -39.73 -8.52 -21.66
CA LEU A 147 -38.32 -8.32 -21.31
C LEU A 147 -38.16 -7.05 -20.46
N LYS A 148 -37.27 -7.10 -19.47
CA LYS A 148 -36.81 -5.93 -18.72
C LYS A 148 -35.29 -5.81 -18.74
N PRO A 149 -34.72 -4.60 -18.61
CA PRO A 149 -33.28 -4.43 -18.48
C PRO A 149 -32.70 -5.27 -17.33
N ALA A 150 -31.57 -5.92 -17.56
CA ALA A 150 -30.84 -6.61 -16.51
C ALA A 150 -30.33 -5.61 -15.46
N SER A 151 -30.15 -6.05 -14.20
CA SER A 151 -29.58 -5.19 -13.16
C SER A 151 -28.06 -5.35 -13.11
N GLU A 152 -27.31 -4.29 -13.40
CA GLU A 152 -25.84 -4.30 -13.44
C GLU A 152 -25.22 -3.30 -12.46
N ARG A 153 -23.91 -3.45 -12.17
CA ARG A 153 -23.18 -2.47 -11.37
C ARG A 153 -22.95 -1.20 -12.17
N TRP A 154 -23.14 -0.06 -11.53
CA TRP A 154 -23.12 1.25 -12.18
C TRP A 154 -21.74 1.75 -12.59
N LEU A 155 -20.66 1.23 -11.97
CA LEU A 155 -19.28 1.62 -12.29
C LEU A 155 -18.46 0.46 -12.88
N GLU A 156 -17.59 0.79 -13.82
CA GLU A 156 -16.40 0.01 -14.21
C GLU A 156 -15.17 0.62 -13.53
N LEU A 157 -14.19 -0.20 -13.17
CA LEU A 157 -12.92 0.28 -12.59
C LEU A 157 -11.75 0.04 -13.55
N ALA A 158 -11.04 1.11 -13.89
CA ALA A 158 -9.68 1.07 -14.43
C ALA A 158 -8.68 1.37 -13.30
N LEU A 159 -8.06 0.33 -12.76
CA LEU A 159 -6.99 0.45 -11.78
C LEU A 159 -5.66 0.69 -12.52
N VAL A 160 -5.13 1.90 -12.45
CA VAL A 160 -3.91 2.29 -13.16
C VAL A 160 -2.77 2.36 -12.15
N VAL A 161 -1.73 1.55 -12.31
CA VAL A 161 -0.58 1.51 -11.42
C VAL A 161 0.58 2.24 -12.08
N GLU A 162 1.09 3.29 -11.45
CA GLU A 162 2.31 3.94 -11.92
C GLU A 162 3.53 3.03 -11.71
N LYS A 163 4.33 2.86 -12.77
CA LYS A 163 5.61 2.15 -12.70
C LYS A 163 6.69 3.09 -12.18
N THR A 164 7.16 2.84 -10.95
CA THR A 164 8.26 3.55 -10.32
C THR A 164 9.23 2.58 -9.66
N SER A 165 10.38 3.08 -9.19
CA SER A 165 11.32 2.28 -8.37
C SER A 165 10.68 1.78 -7.07
N SER A 166 9.70 2.50 -6.54
CA SER A 166 8.98 2.12 -5.31
C SER A 166 7.93 1.04 -5.55
N THR A 167 7.48 0.83 -6.79
CA THR A 167 6.45 -0.18 -7.12
C THR A 167 6.87 -1.59 -6.68
N ALA A 168 8.18 -1.90 -6.69
CA ALA A 168 8.71 -3.16 -6.18
C ALA A 168 8.36 -3.38 -4.69
N VAL A 169 8.47 -2.33 -3.87
CA VAL A 169 8.10 -2.35 -2.45
C VAL A 169 6.60 -2.53 -2.29
N TRP A 170 5.78 -1.92 -3.15
CA TRP A 170 4.33 -1.95 -3.05
C TRP A 170 3.64 -3.10 -3.78
N LYS A 171 4.38 -3.94 -4.51
CA LYS A 171 3.82 -5.00 -5.38
C LYS A 171 2.80 -5.87 -4.66
N GLN A 172 3.14 -6.38 -3.48
CA GLN A 172 2.23 -7.24 -2.72
C GLN A 172 0.95 -6.50 -2.31
N THR A 173 1.07 -5.26 -1.82
CA THR A 173 -0.10 -4.41 -1.48
C THR A 173 -0.99 -4.18 -2.69
N ILE A 174 -0.40 -3.91 -3.86
CA ILE A 174 -1.12 -3.66 -5.12
C ILE A 174 -1.83 -4.95 -5.58
N THR A 175 -1.18 -6.10 -5.51
CA THR A 175 -1.79 -7.40 -5.86
C THR A 175 -2.94 -7.75 -4.93
N GLU A 176 -2.80 -7.54 -3.61
CA GLU A 176 -3.88 -7.76 -2.66
C GLU A 176 -5.04 -6.78 -2.86
N LEU A 177 -4.76 -5.53 -3.18
CA LEU A 177 -5.77 -4.52 -3.54
C LEU A 177 -6.51 -4.92 -4.83
N GLN A 178 -5.80 -5.35 -5.87
CA GLN A 178 -6.40 -5.87 -7.11
C GLN A 178 -7.34 -7.02 -6.82
N HIS A 179 -6.91 -7.97 -5.99
CA HIS A 179 -7.72 -9.10 -5.59
C HIS A 179 -8.96 -8.66 -4.80
N LEU A 180 -8.81 -7.73 -3.86
CA LEU A 180 -9.93 -7.16 -3.11
C LEU A 180 -10.95 -6.52 -4.05
N LEU A 181 -10.52 -5.63 -4.94
CA LEU A 181 -11.41 -4.88 -5.83
C LEU A 181 -12.15 -5.79 -6.82
N LYS A 182 -11.48 -6.81 -7.36
CA LYS A 182 -12.09 -7.82 -8.24
C LYS A 182 -13.20 -8.62 -7.56
N HIS A 183 -13.03 -8.95 -6.27
CA HIS A 183 -13.98 -9.80 -5.52
C HIS A 183 -14.95 -9.00 -4.62
N HIS A 184 -14.81 -7.68 -4.54
CA HIS A 184 -15.67 -6.83 -3.71
C HIS A 184 -17.09 -6.72 -4.25
N GLY A 185 -17.22 -6.68 -5.57
CA GLY A 185 -18.51 -6.59 -6.27
C GLY A 185 -19.07 -5.17 -6.41
N ALA A 186 -18.40 -4.10 -5.97
CA ALA A 186 -18.85 -2.73 -6.27
C ALA A 186 -18.84 -2.41 -7.78
N PHE A 187 -17.93 -3.02 -8.54
CA PHE A 187 -17.70 -2.72 -9.94
C PHE A 187 -18.23 -3.83 -10.84
N ARG A 188 -18.63 -3.46 -12.06
CA ARG A 188 -19.09 -4.38 -13.10
C ARG A 188 -17.93 -5.17 -13.70
N ASP A 189 -16.83 -4.47 -13.93
CA ASP A 189 -15.58 -5.00 -14.44
C ASP A 189 -14.42 -4.22 -13.77
N VAL A 190 -13.29 -4.89 -13.57
CA VAL A 190 -12.08 -4.34 -12.95
C VAL A 190 -10.89 -4.68 -13.83
N ARG A 191 -10.40 -3.68 -14.55
CA ARG A 191 -9.23 -3.80 -15.44
C ARG A 191 -8.04 -3.11 -14.81
N SER A 192 -6.90 -3.78 -14.85
CA SER A 192 -5.64 -3.22 -14.34
C SER A 192 -4.74 -2.80 -15.49
N TRP A 193 -4.05 -1.68 -15.29
CA TRP A 193 -3.15 -1.08 -16.27
C TRP A 193 -1.85 -0.67 -15.57
N GLU A 194 -0.74 -0.72 -16.29
CA GLU A 194 0.49 -0.07 -15.87
C GLU A 194 0.65 1.24 -16.64
N LEU A 195 1.04 2.29 -15.93
CA LEU A 195 1.32 3.61 -16.48
C LEU A 195 2.82 3.87 -16.43
N THR A 196 3.41 4.12 -17.59
CA THR A 196 4.79 4.60 -17.71
C THR A 196 4.79 5.99 -18.32
N ILE A 197 5.43 6.94 -17.65
CA ILE A 197 5.59 8.32 -18.13
C ILE A 197 7.06 8.62 -18.28
N THR A 198 7.43 9.07 -19.47
CA THR A 198 8.74 9.63 -19.79
C THR A 198 8.55 11.05 -20.30
N GLU A 199 9.63 11.80 -20.48
CA GLU A 199 9.57 13.17 -21.01
C GLU A 199 8.95 13.25 -22.42
N THR A 200 8.91 12.14 -23.16
CA THR A 200 8.46 12.12 -24.56
C THR A 200 7.21 11.26 -24.78
N LYS A 201 6.86 10.35 -23.86
CA LYS A 201 5.79 9.37 -24.05
C LYS A 201 5.05 9.06 -22.76
N VAL A 202 3.75 8.82 -22.92
CA VAL A 202 2.85 8.31 -21.89
C VAL A 202 2.23 7.02 -22.44
N ASP A 203 2.62 5.89 -21.86
CA ASP A 203 2.18 4.58 -22.31
C ASP A 203 1.37 3.88 -21.22
N LEU A 204 0.23 3.32 -21.61
CA LEU A 204 -0.58 2.42 -20.80
C LEU A 204 -0.44 0.98 -21.31
N LEU A 205 -0.14 0.05 -20.41
CA LEU A 205 -0.03 -1.37 -20.74
C LEU A 205 -1.14 -2.13 -19.99
N PRO A 206 -2.06 -2.84 -20.67
CA PRO A 206 -3.09 -3.61 -20.00
C PRO A 206 -2.49 -4.81 -19.29
N GLN A 207 -2.99 -5.11 -18.10
CA GLN A 207 -2.61 -6.32 -17.38
C GLN A 207 -3.35 -7.54 -17.96
N THR A 208 -2.60 -8.58 -18.28
CA THR A 208 -3.09 -9.88 -18.73
C THR A 208 -3.70 -10.69 -17.59
N SER A 209 -4.45 -11.74 -17.93
CA SER A 209 -5.06 -12.65 -16.94
C SER A 209 -4.04 -13.40 -16.08
N THR A 210 -2.82 -13.60 -16.58
CA THR A 210 -1.71 -14.24 -15.85
C THR A 210 -1.00 -13.28 -14.89
N GLY A 211 -1.40 -11.99 -14.86
CA GLY A 211 -0.83 -10.96 -14.00
C GLY A 211 0.38 -10.23 -14.59
N GLY A 212 0.88 -10.66 -15.76
CA GLY A 212 1.87 -9.91 -16.54
C GLY A 212 1.23 -8.75 -17.32
N TYR A 213 2.04 -7.90 -17.95
CA TYR A 213 1.55 -6.80 -18.78
C TYR A 213 1.74 -7.14 -20.27
N ASP A 214 0.79 -6.71 -21.09
CA ASP A 214 0.96 -6.77 -22.54
C ASP A 214 2.13 -5.87 -22.97
N SER A 215 2.79 -6.22 -24.07
CA SER A 215 3.86 -5.42 -24.66
C SER A 215 3.33 -4.29 -25.56
N THR A 216 2.04 -4.29 -25.87
CA THR A 216 1.41 -3.30 -26.75
C THR A 216 1.02 -2.03 -25.97
N PRO A 217 1.71 -0.89 -26.17
CA PRO A 217 1.37 0.34 -25.47
C PRO A 217 0.10 0.98 -26.07
N HIS A 218 -0.75 1.48 -25.18
CA HIS A 218 -1.94 2.24 -25.51
C HIS A 218 -1.82 3.69 -25.04
N PRO A 219 -2.42 4.65 -25.77
CA PRO A 219 -2.46 6.03 -25.36
C PRO A 219 -3.48 6.23 -24.21
N PRO A 220 -3.30 7.24 -23.34
CA PRO A 220 -4.14 7.45 -22.15
C PRO A 220 -5.63 7.68 -22.48
N GLN A 221 -5.95 8.10 -23.71
CA GLN A 221 -7.31 8.30 -24.22
C GLN A 221 -8.14 7.01 -24.25
N VAL A 222 -7.50 5.82 -24.27
CA VAL A 222 -8.21 4.53 -24.31
C VAL A 222 -9.11 4.32 -23.08
N LEU A 223 -8.78 4.99 -21.96
CA LEU A 223 -9.55 4.92 -20.74
C LEU A 223 -10.76 5.86 -20.71
N ASN A 224 -10.90 6.77 -21.69
CA ASN A 224 -12.06 7.66 -21.75
C ASN A 224 -13.32 6.85 -22.07
N ASP A 225 -14.30 6.88 -21.16
CA ASP A 225 -15.58 6.20 -21.32
C ASP A 225 -16.67 7.21 -21.77
N PRO A 226 -17.27 7.04 -22.97
CA PRO A 226 -18.38 7.89 -23.42
C PRO A 226 -19.58 7.89 -22.48
N LYS A 227 -19.81 6.79 -21.74
CA LYS A 227 -20.90 6.67 -20.76
C LYS A 227 -20.59 7.30 -19.41
N LYS A 228 -19.33 7.73 -19.18
CA LYS A 228 -18.84 8.32 -17.92
C LYS A 228 -19.12 7.46 -16.68
N GLN A 229 -19.13 6.14 -16.86
CA GLN A 229 -19.34 5.13 -15.82
C GLN A 229 -18.03 4.45 -15.42
N ARG A 230 -16.91 4.77 -16.09
CA ARG A 230 -15.59 4.30 -15.70
C ARG A 230 -14.96 5.21 -14.65
N LEU A 231 -14.63 4.61 -13.50
CA LEU A 231 -13.75 5.18 -12.49
C LEU A 231 -12.30 4.79 -12.81
N ILE A 232 -11.42 5.78 -12.90
CA ILE A 232 -9.98 5.61 -13.01
C ILE A 232 -9.39 5.81 -11.61
N LEU A 233 -8.79 4.76 -11.06
CA LEU A 233 -8.08 4.80 -9.78
C LEU A 233 -6.57 4.70 -10.05
N LEU A 234 -5.88 5.84 -10.01
CA LEU A 234 -4.44 5.96 -10.23
C LEU A 234 -3.68 5.66 -8.94
N VAL A 235 -3.01 4.51 -8.87
CA VAL A 235 -2.17 4.10 -7.74
C VAL A 235 -0.76 4.65 -7.93
N SER A 236 -0.33 5.50 -7.01
CA SER A 236 0.99 6.16 -7.07
C SER A 236 1.51 6.52 -5.66
N ASP A 237 2.83 6.69 -5.55
CA ASP A 237 3.48 7.30 -4.39
C ASP A 237 3.70 8.82 -4.55
N CYS A 238 3.34 9.40 -5.71
CA CYS A 238 3.52 10.79 -6.12
C CYS A 238 4.95 11.35 -5.97
N ILE A 239 5.98 10.49 -6.08
CA ILE A 239 7.39 10.90 -5.88
C ILE A 239 8.21 10.80 -7.17
N SER A 240 7.68 10.19 -8.23
CA SER A 240 8.43 10.02 -9.47
C SER A 240 8.86 11.36 -10.11
N VAL A 241 9.78 11.27 -11.06
CA VAL A 241 10.17 12.44 -11.87
C VAL A 241 8.97 12.99 -12.64
N ALA A 242 8.04 12.13 -13.07
CA ALA A 242 6.83 12.55 -13.77
C ALA A 242 5.93 13.43 -12.89
N TRP A 243 5.89 13.17 -11.59
CA TRP A 243 5.20 14.03 -10.62
C TRP A 243 5.96 15.32 -10.34
N ARG A 244 7.26 15.23 -10.00
CA ARG A 244 8.06 16.42 -9.66
C ARG A 244 8.22 17.41 -10.82
N ARG A 245 8.26 16.92 -12.06
CA ARG A 245 8.30 17.72 -13.29
C ARG A 245 6.92 17.97 -13.89
N GLN A 246 5.85 17.59 -13.18
CA GLN A 246 4.46 17.80 -13.60
C GLN A 246 4.10 17.18 -14.97
N LEU A 247 4.89 16.21 -15.46
CA LEU A 247 4.65 15.50 -16.73
C LEU A 247 3.34 14.69 -16.71
N ILE A 248 2.85 14.33 -15.52
CA ILE A 248 1.58 13.62 -15.35
C ILE A 248 0.36 14.54 -15.42
N HIS A 249 0.51 15.85 -15.21
CA HIS A 249 -0.60 16.81 -15.12
C HIS A 249 -1.49 16.81 -16.38
N PRO A 250 -0.96 16.77 -17.62
CA PRO A 250 -1.79 16.64 -18.81
C PRO A 250 -2.65 15.36 -18.82
N VAL A 251 -2.15 14.25 -18.26
CA VAL A 251 -2.88 12.98 -18.16
C VAL A 251 -3.99 13.09 -17.13
N LEU A 252 -3.72 13.67 -15.95
CA LEU A 252 -4.74 13.92 -14.92
C LEU A 252 -5.87 14.81 -15.46
N LYS A 253 -5.52 15.87 -16.19
CA LYS A 253 -6.49 16.76 -16.84
C LYS A 253 -7.31 16.05 -17.90
N LEU A 254 -6.67 15.23 -18.75
CA LEU A 254 -7.36 14.43 -19.76
C LEU A 254 -8.41 13.52 -19.13
N TRP A 255 -8.04 12.78 -18.09
CA TRP A 255 -8.95 11.83 -17.43
C TRP A 255 -10.02 12.54 -16.60
N GLY A 256 -9.65 13.54 -15.80
CA GLY A 256 -10.61 14.24 -14.95
C GLY A 256 -11.63 15.10 -15.71
N ARG A 257 -11.31 15.56 -16.93
CA ARG A 257 -12.30 16.26 -17.78
C ARG A 257 -13.33 15.31 -18.38
N ASN A 258 -12.96 14.05 -18.61
CA ASN A 258 -13.77 13.10 -19.36
C ASN A 258 -14.45 12.04 -18.48
N GLY A 259 -14.04 11.91 -17.22
CA GLY A 259 -14.57 10.87 -16.33
C GLY A 259 -14.28 11.11 -14.85
N LEU A 260 -14.39 10.03 -14.10
CA LEU A 260 -14.09 9.95 -12.68
C LEU A 260 -12.62 9.54 -12.51
N LEU A 261 -11.81 10.38 -11.90
CA LEU A 261 -10.41 10.13 -11.59
C LEU A 261 -10.19 10.29 -10.09
N THR A 262 -9.48 9.35 -9.48
CA THR A 262 -9.01 9.45 -8.10
C THR A 262 -7.58 8.94 -8.04
N ILE A 263 -6.73 9.59 -7.25
CA ILE A 263 -5.39 9.11 -6.95
C ILE A 263 -5.47 8.30 -5.66
N LEU A 264 -5.07 7.04 -5.71
CA LEU A 264 -4.80 6.22 -4.53
C LEU A 264 -3.33 6.41 -4.16
N GLN A 265 -3.10 7.22 -3.14
CA GLN A 265 -1.78 7.53 -2.61
C GLN A 265 -1.34 6.41 -1.67
N LEU A 266 -0.21 5.77 -2.01
CA LEU A 266 0.36 4.64 -1.27
C LEU A 266 0.96 5.06 0.09
N LEU A 267 1.33 6.33 0.22
CA LEU A 267 1.88 6.90 1.45
C LEU A 267 0.76 7.49 2.33
N PRO A 268 0.89 7.42 3.66
CA PRO A 268 -0.03 8.09 4.58
C PRO A 268 0.09 9.60 4.45
N GLU A 269 -0.99 10.29 4.82
CA GLU A 269 -1.17 11.73 4.68
C GLU A 269 -0.02 12.55 5.30
N ARG A 270 0.49 12.14 6.46
CA ARG A 270 1.63 12.79 7.13
C ARG A 270 2.94 12.83 6.31
N LEU A 271 3.02 12.09 5.20
CA LEU A 271 4.17 12.10 4.30
C LEU A 271 3.92 12.84 2.98
N TRP A 272 2.70 13.36 2.75
CA TRP A 272 2.34 14.00 1.49
C TRP A 272 3.14 15.27 1.22
N GLU A 273 3.51 16.03 2.26
CA GLU A 273 4.41 17.19 2.17
C GLU A 273 5.80 16.85 1.61
N ARG A 274 6.17 15.57 1.54
CA ARG A 274 7.44 15.08 0.97
C ARG A 274 7.29 14.50 -0.43
N THR A 275 6.09 14.58 -0.99
CA THR A 275 5.77 14.16 -2.35
C THR A 275 5.60 15.38 -3.24
N ALA A 276 5.36 15.19 -4.55
CA ALA A 276 5.03 16.31 -5.42
C ALA A 276 3.69 16.98 -5.05
N LEU A 277 2.81 16.31 -4.28
CA LEU A 277 1.56 16.90 -3.80
C LEU A 277 1.77 18.15 -2.94
N ALA A 278 2.95 18.30 -2.33
CA ALA A 278 3.31 19.48 -1.55
C ALA A 278 3.33 20.78 -2.38
N SER A 279 3.48 20.66 -3.70
CA SER A 279 3.48 21.79 -4.63
C SER A 279 2.09 22.10 -5.19
N GLU A 280 1.09 21.29 -4.85
CA GLU A 280 -0.28 21.38 -5.34
C GLU A 280 -1.19 21.99 -4.28
N ILE A 281 -2.31 22.58 -4.71
CA ILE A 281 -3.24 23.26 -3.80
C ILE A 281 -4.21 22.23 -3.19
N PRO A 282 -4.20 22.01 -1.86
CA PRO A 282 -5.13 21.10 -1.22
C PRO A 282 -6.55 21.68 -1.24
N VAL A 283 -7.55 20.82 -1.48
CA VAL A 283 -8.96 21.21 -1.59
C VAL A 283 -9.86 20.15 -0.94
N GLN A 284 -10.99 20.58 -0.39
CA GLN A 284 -12.06 19.66 0.02
C GLN A 284 -13.07 19.49 -1.11
N LEU A 285 -13.33 18.26 -1.51
CA LEU A 285 -14.21 17.93 -2.64
C LEU A 285 -15.49 17.26 -2.14
N HIS A 286 -16.62 17.64 -2.72
CA HIS A 286 -17.88 16.92 -2.54
C HIS A 286 -18.75 16.96 -3.80
N SER A 287 -19.80 16.14 -3.82
CA SER A 287 -20.75 16.07 -4.91
C SER A 287 -22.16 15.73 -4.43
N PHE A 288 -23.16 16.34 -5.06
CA PHE A 288 -24.59 16.07 -4.79
C PHE A 288 -25.17 14.96 -5.66
N SER A 289 -24.40 14.44 -6.60
CA SER A 289 -24.85 13.42 -7.53
C SER A 289 -23.80 12.32 -7.64
N PRO A 290 -24.24 11.06 -7.79
CA PRO A 290 -23.34 9.93 -7.94
C PRO A 290 -22.59 10.02 -9.28
N GLY A 291 -21.29 9.73 -9.25
CA GLY A 291 -20.50 9.54 -10.48
C GLY A 291 -20.27 10.81 -11.31
N VAL A 292 -20.24 11.98 -10.67
CA VAL A 292 -19.90 13.24 -11.35
C VAL A 292 -18.46 13.23 -11.86
N VAL A 293 -18.22 13.83 -13.02
CA VAL A 293 -16.85 13.99 -13.53
C VAL A 293 -16.06 14.94 -12.64
N ASN A 294 -14.74 14.84 -12.63
CA ASN A 294 -13.91 15.63 -11.70
C ASN A 294 -14.09 17.14 -11.85
N SER A 295 -14.36 17.63 -13.06
CA SER A 295 -14.63 19.05 -13.30
C SER A 295 -15.95 19.56 -12.69
N GLN A 296 -16.81 18.66 -12.20
CA GLN A 296 -18.09 18.97 -11.55
C GLN A 296 -18.04 18.83 -10.02
N PHE A 297 -16.90 18.44 -9.43
CA PHE A 297 -16.76 18.48 -7.97
C PHE A 297 -16.91 19.92 -7.46
N ILE A 298 -17.61 20.03 -6.34
CA ILE A 298 -17.74 21.29 -5.63
C ILE A 298 -16.55 21.38 -4.66
N VAL A 299 -15.79 22.46 -4.80
CA VAL A 299 -14.63 22.75 -3.98
C VAL A 299 -15.09 23.55 -2.77
N LYS A 300 -14.79 23.05 -1.58
CA LYS A 300 -14.83 23.82 -0.34
C LYS A 300 -13.39 24.19 0.06
N PRO A 301 -13.17 25.41 0.58
CA PRO A 301 -11.92 25.75 1.25
C PRO A 301 -11.66 24.76 2.39
N SER A 302 -10.39 24.38 2.58
CA SER A 302 -9.99 23.55 3.72
C SER A 302 -10.01 24.37 5.01
N ASP A 303 -9.51 25.60 4.98
CA ASP A 303 -9.51 26.55 6.11
C ASP A 303 -10.09 27.94 5.75
N GLU A 304 -10.50 28.71 6.77
CA GLU A 304 -10.98 30.10 6.58
C GLU A 304 -9.87 31.04 6.06
N ASP A 305 -8.61 30.75 6.37
CA ASP A 305 -7.45 31.51 5.88
C ASP A 305 -7.14 31.23 4.38
N ASP A 306 -7.60 30.09 3.84
CA ASP A 306 -7.41 29.70 2.42
C ASP A 306 -8.38 30.41 1.46
N ILE A 307 -9.36 31.15 2.00
CA ILE A 307 -10.36 31.89 1.21
C ILE A 307 -9.67 32.90 0.27
N GLY A 308 -8.52 33.45 0.68
CA GLY A 308 -7.70 34.35 -0.14
C GLY A 308 -7.13 33.67 -1.39
N LEU A 309 -6.54 32.47 -1.25
CA LEU A 309 -5.93 31.71 -2.35
C LEU A 309 -6.97 31.27 -3.38
N LEU A 310 -8.16 30.87 -2.93
CA LEU A 310 -9.25 30.46 -3.82
C LEU A 310 -9.93 31.64 -4.53
N SER A 311 -9.87 32.86 -3.96
CA SER A 311 -10.42 34.05 -4.61
C SER A 311 -9.62 34.48 -5.86
N GLU A 312 -8.31 34.20 -5.90
CA GLU A 312 -7.47 34.41 -7.09
C GLU A 312 -7.72 33.35 -8.18
N VAL A 313 -7.96 32.10 -7.76
CA VAL A 313 -8.34 30.97 -8.63
C VAL A 313 -9.78 31.11 -9.16
N GLY A 314 -10.68 31.72 -8.40
CA GLY A 314 -12.08 31.94 -8.74
C GLY A 314 -12.35 33.16 -9.64
N ASN A 315 -11.51 34.21 -9.55
CA ASN A 315 -11.70 35.46 -10.30
C ASN A 315 -11.03 35.51 -11.67
N SER A 316 -10.15 34.56 -12.00
CA SER A 316 -9.59 34.43 -13.34
C SER A 316 -10.44 33.43 -14.15
N SER A 317 -11.50 33.94 -14.80
CA SER A 317 -12.38 33.18 -15.70
C SER A 317 -11.67 32.44 -16.84
N GLN A 318 -10.37 32.70 -17.03
CA GLN A 318 -9.48 32.00 -17.96
C GLN A 318 -8.81 30.72 -17.36
N ASN A 319 -8.57 30.64 -16.05
CA ASN A 319 -7.86 29.51 -15.39
C ASN A 319 -8.74 28.31 -15.02
N LYS A 320 -10.07 28.42 -15.13
CA LYS A 320 -10.98 27.29 -14.85
C LYS A 320 -10.84 26.15 -15.88
N PHE A 321 -10.23 26.43 -17.04
CA PHE A 321 -10.01 25.45 -18.11
C PHE A 321 -8.61 24.80 -18.06
N SER A 322 -7.68 25.37 -17.29
CA SER A 322 -6.30 24.87 -17.19
C SER A 322 -6.15 23.81 -16.11
N SER A 323 -6.92 23.87 -15.02
CA SER A 323 -6.79 23.00 -13.86
C SER A 323 -7.80 21.85 -13.77
N VAL A 324 -7.50 20.87 -12.91
CA VAL A 324 -8.37 19.73 -12.60
C VAL A 324 -8.33 19.42 -11.10
N ASN A 325 -9.50 19.23 -10.49
CA ASN A 325 -9.60 18.79 -9.10
C ASN A 325 -9.59 17.27 -9.05
N VAL A 326 -8.67 16.67 -8.30
CA VAL A 326 -8.56 15.20 -8.20
C VAL A 326 -8.61 14.78 -6.74
N PRO A 327 -9.61 13.97 -6.34
CA PRO A 327 -9.61 13.32 -5.03
C PRO A 327 -8.33 12.50 -4.83
N VAL A 328 -7.75 12.59 -3.65
CA VAL A 328 -6.57 11.80 -3.26
C VAL A 328 -6.92 11.05 -1.98
N VAL A 329 -6.76 9.74 -2.01
CA VAL A 329 -7.19 8.85 -0.93
C VAL A 329 -6.09 7.86 -0.60
N THR A 330 -6.01 7.45 0.68
CA THR A 330 -5.06 6.44 1.15
C THR A 330 -5.71 5.07 1.29
N LEU A 331 -4.89 4.03 1.48
CA LEU A 331 -5.35 2.68 1.83
C LEU A 331 -5.73 2.56 3.33
N GLU A 332 -6.50 3.54 3.81
CA GLU A 332 -7.00 3.58 5.19
C GLU A 332 -8.54 3.57 5.18
N PRO A 333 -9.20 2.86 6.12
CA PRO A 333 -10.66 2.68 6.07
C PRO A 333 -11.46 3.98 6.10
N TYR A 334 -11.03 4.97 6.89
CA TYR A 334 -11.76 6.23 7.06
C TYR A 334 -11.67 7.13 5.81
N PRO A 335 -10.48 7.50 5.29
CA PRO A 335 -10.38 8.26 4.04
C PRO A 335 -11.05 7.56 2.86
N LEU A 336 -10.91 6.23 2.76
CA LEU A 336 -11.53 5.44 1.69
C LEU A 336 -13.06 5.46 1.78
N LEU A 337 -13.63 5.43 2.99
CA LEU A 337 -15.07 5.51 3.20
C LEU A 337 -15.60 6.89 2.78
N ALA A 338 -14.98 7.96 3.28
CA ALA A 338 -15.37 9.33 2.95
C ALA A 338 -15.35 9.58 1.44
N TRP A 339 -14.27 9.18 0.78
CA TRP A 339 -14.15 9.22 -0.68
C TRP A 339 -15.28 8.45 -1.37
N SER A 340 -15.54 7.19 -0.96
CA SER A 340 -16.57 6.37 -1.61
C SER A 340 -17.98 6.97 -1.47
N GLN A 341 -18.27 7.63 -0.34
CA GLN A 341 -19.51 8.32 -0.08
C GLN A 341 -19.67 9.53 -1.00
N VAL A 342 -18.60 10.32 -1.18
CA VAL A 342 -18.55 11.43 -2.14
C VAL A 342 -18.84 10.93 -3.54
N ILE A 343 -18.12 9.90 -4.02
CA ILE A 343 -18.35 9.33 -5.37
C ILE A 343 -19.80 8.81 -5.53
N ALA A 344 -20.37 8.23 -4.47
CA ALA A 344 -21.76 7.78 -4.45
C ALA A 344 -22.80 8.92 -4.32
N GLY A 345 -22.36 10.17 -4.18
CA GLY A 345 -23.21 11.36 -4.09
C GLY A 345 -23.89 11.55 -2.74
N HIS A 346 -23.29 11.08 -1.64
CA HIS A 346 -23.81 11.33 -0.29
C HIS A 346 -23.65 12.80 0.08
N GLU A 347 -24.71 13.38 0.65
CA GLU A 347 -24.68 14.75 1.13
C GLU A 347 -23.85 14.89 2.41
N ASN A 348 -23.27 16.07 2.63
CA ASN A 348 -22.49 16.44 3.82
C ASN A 348 -21.23 15.61 4.11
N VAL A 349 -20.69 14.92 3.11
CA VAL A 349 -19.37 14.27 3.19
C VAL A 349 -18.42 15.00 2.25
N THR A 350 -17.18 15.20 2.69
CA THR A 350 -16.09 15.71 1.86
C THR A 350 -14.97 14.67 1.78
N THR A 351 -14.17 14.78 0.73
CA THR A 351 -12.93 14.02 0.57
C THR A 351 -11.81 15.00 0.26
N VAL A 352 -10.61 14.70 0.76
CA VAL A 352 -9.42 15.45 0.40
C VAL A 352 -9.12 15.26 -1.09
N GLY A 353 -8.72 16.32 -1.74
CA GLY A 353 -8.21 16.32 -3.11
C GLY A 353 -7.20 17.43 -3.30
N PHE A 354 -6.66 17.50 -4.52
CA PHE A 354 -5.75 18.55 -4.92
C PHE A 354 -6.20 19.16 -6.24
N ASN A 355 -5.98 20.46 -6.38
CA ASN A 355 -6.11 21.15 -7.67
C ASN A 355 -4.76 21.08 -8.39
N PHE A 356 -4.76 20.44 -9.55
CA PHE A 356 -3.59 20.33 -10.42
C PHE A 356 -3.75 21.32 -11.57
N ASP A 357 -2.88 22.32 -11.64
CA ASP A 357 -2.86 23.26 -12.75
C ASP A 357 -1.99 22.73 -13.91
N VAL A 358 -2.45 23.00 -15.13
CA VAL A 358 -1.78 22.61 -16.39
C VAL A 358 -1.61 23.83 -17.28
N SER A 359 -1.37 25.00 -16.67
CA SER A 359 -1.10 26.24 -17.38
C SER A 359 0.20 26.12 -18.18
N GLU A 360 0.16 26.57 -19.44
CA GLU A 360 1.30 26.53 -20.37
C GLU A 360 2.38 27.56 -20.04
N ASP A 361 2.09 28.51 -19.15
CA ASP A 361 3.09 29.41 -18.57
C ASP A 361 3.64 28.71 -17.32
N PRO A 362 4.85 28.13 -17.37
CA PRO A 362 5.51 27.71 -16.16
C PRO A 362 5.71 28.97 -15.32
N GLN A 363 4.86 29.17 -14.31
CA GLN A 363 5.20 30.03 -13.19
C GLN A 363 6.62 29.64 -12.80
N PRO A 364 7.55 30.59 -12.62
CA PRO A 364 8.90 30.29 -12.19
C PRO A 364 8.86 29.88 -10.72
N GLN A 365 8.23 28.73 -10.43
CA GLN A 365 8.46 27.98 -9.21
C GLN A 365 9.95 27.68 -9.23
N GLY A 366 10.65 28.30 -8.27
CA GLY A 366 12.07 28.60 -8.33
C GLY A 366 12.89 27.50 -9.01
N ARG A 367 13.63 27.90 -10.05
CA ARG A 367 14.66 27.11 -10.75
C ARG A 367 15.27 26.05 -9.83
N TRP A 368 14.73 24.84 -9.85
CA TRP A 368 15.55 23.67 -9.66
C TRP A 368 16.34 23.56 -10.96
N VAL A 369 17.46 24.27 -11.01
CA VAL A 369 18.39 24.25 -12.13
C VAL A 369 18.58 22.80 -12.55
N ASP A 370 18.38 22.54 -13.85
CA ASP A 370 18.70 21.32 -14.57
C ASP A 370 20.19 20.97 -14.43
N SER A 371 20.55 20.54 -13.24
CA SER A 371 21.60 19.57 -13.06
C SER A 371 20.84 18.25 -12.96
N LYS A 372 21.34 17.16 -13.58
CA LYS A 372 21.24 15.84 -12.92
C LYS A 372 21.41 16.14 -11.43
N PRO A 373 20.58 15.64 -10.50
CA PRO A 373 20.82 15.96 -9.11
C PRO A 373 22.20 15.39 -8.76
N SER A 374 23.23 16.22 -8.88
CA SER A 374 24.33 16.30 -7.98
C SER A 374 23.64 16.69 -6.68
N GLN A 375 22.91 15.74 -6.09
CA GLN A 375 22.80 15.70 -4.65
C GLN A 375 24.24 15.95 -4.22
N PRO A 376 24.57 17.04 -3.50
CA PRO A 376 25.84 17.02 -2.79
C PRO A 376 25.86 15.65 -2.14
N GLN A 377 26.83 14.79 -2.50
CA GLN A 377 26.83 13.41 -2.04
C GLN A 377 26.86 13.51 -0.52
N LEU A 378 25.66 13.45 0.08
CA LEU A 378 25.51 13.68 1.48
C LEU A 378 26.35 12.59 2.10
N THR A 379 27.27 12.98 2.96
CA THR A 379 28.10 12.01 3.64
C THR A 379 27.18 10.99 4.31
N ALA A 380 27.62 9.74 4.44
CA ALA A 380 26.80 8.69 5.06
C ALA A 380 26.21 9.15 6.42
N SER A 381 27.00 9.89 7.21
CA SER A 381 26.55 10.50 8.46
C SER A 381 25.41 11.52 8.28
N ALA A 382 25.48 12.38 7.27
CA ALA A 382 24.41 13.33 6.97
C ALA A 382 23.13 12.62 6.48
N LEU A 383 23.25 11.56 5.67
CA LEU A 383 22.12 10.74 5.23
C LEU A 383 21.44 10.06 6.42
N VAL A 384 22.20 9.39 7.28
CA VAL A 384 21.68 8.72 8.48
C VAL A 384 21.06 9.73 9.45
N SER A 385 21.68 10.89 9.64
CA SER A 385 21.14 11.96 10.50
C SER A 385 19.82 12.50 9.98
N ARG A 386 19.73 12.77 8.66
CA ARG A 386 18.47 13.18 8.01
C ARG A 386 17.40 12.12 8.16
N PHE A 387 17.72 10.85 7.90
CA PHE A 387 16.78 9.75 8.07
C PHE A 387 16.28 9.66 9.51
N VAL A 388 17.18 9.74 10.50
CA VAL A 388 16.78 9.65 11.91
C VAL A 388 15.93 10.83 12.38
N ALA A 389 16.14 12.01 11.82
CA ALA A 389 15.32 13.19 12.12
C ALA A 389 13.90 13.11 11.51
N THR A 390 13.73 12.35 10.43
CA THR A 390 12.52 12.44 9.59
C THR A 390 11.70 11.14 9.52
N ALA A 391 12.30 10.00 9.88
CA ALA A 391 11.68 8.69 9.81
C ALA A 391 10.99 8.30 11.12
N SER A 392 9.94 7.50 11.00
CA SER A 392 9.22 6.95 12.14
C SER A 392 10.15 6.10 13.03
N PRO A 393 9.89 6.01 14.35
CA PRO A 393 10.65 5.13 15.24
C PRO A 393 10.71 3.68 14.75
N MET A 394 9.62 3.18 14.13
CA MET A 394 9.57 1.83 13.58
C MET A 394 10.46 1.68 12.34
N ALA A 395 10.46 2.65 11.42
CA ALA A 395 11.37 2.63 10.27
C ALA A 395 12.84 2.72 10.70
N ARG A 396 13.16 3.51 11.74
CA ARG A 396 14.52 3.58 12.31
C ARG A 396 14.98 2.22 12.87
N ARG A 397 14.10 1.54 13.63
CA ARG A 397 14.38 0.19 14.15
C ARG A 397 14.55 -0.81 13.00
N LEU A 398 13.68 -0.76 12.00
CA LEU A 398 13.76 -1.63 10.83
C LEU A 398 15.07 -1.43 10.07
N ALA A 399 15.46 -0.19 9.77
CA ALA A 399 16.71 0.12 9.08
C ALA A 399 17.93 -0.40 9.84
N GLY A 400 17.94 -0.28 11.17
CA GLY A 400 18.98 -0.85 12.02
C GLY A 400 19.07 -2.38 11.90
N LEU A 401 17.94 -3.09 11.95
CA LEU A 401 17.92 -4.55 11.78
C LEU A 401 18.30 -4.98 10.37
N MET A 402 17.88 -4.23 9.34
CA MET A 402 18.27 -4.47 7.95
C MET A 402 19.78 -4.34 7.74
N ALA A 403 20.45 -3.47 8.51
CA ALA A 403 21.90 -3.30 8.42
C ALA A 403 22.70 -4.54 8.88
N ALA A 404 22.06 -5.48 9.60
CA ALA A 404 22.66 -6.73 10.06
C ALA A 404 22.67 -7.88 9.02
N ALA A 405 21.98 -7.71 7.88
CA ALA A 405 21.84 -8.75 6.86
C ALA A 405 21.91 -8.19 5.43
N PRO A 406 22.01 -9.04 4.39
CA PRO A 406 21.80 -8.64 3.00
C PRO A 406 20.39 -8.06 2.83
N VAL A 407 20.26 -6.93 2.11
CA VAL A 407 18.98 -6.23 1.99
C VAL A 407 18.24 -6.72 0.76
N SER A 408 17.25 -7.59 0.98
CA SER A 408 16.25 -7.99 -0.02
C SER A 408 14.86 -7.92 0.59
N LEU A 409 13.82 -7.75 -0.23
CA LEU A 409 12.43 -7.74 0.26
C LEU A 409 12.06 -9.00 1.07
N PRO A 410 12.45 -10.22 0.66
CA PRO A 410 12.31 -11.44 1.47
C PRO A 410 12.88 -11.33 2.89
N VAL A 411 14.11 -10.82 3.01
CA VAL A 411 14.78 -10.66 4.30
C VAL A 411 14.08 -9.58 5.13
N VAL A 412 13.67 -8.48 4.50
CA VAL A 412 12.88 -7.43 5.17
C VAL A 412 11.56 -7.98 5.71
N GLN A 413 10.83 -8.77 4.91
CA GLN A 413 9.59 -9.41 5.34
C GLN A 413 9.80 -10.38 6.49
N LEU A 414 10.88 -11.16 6.46
CA LEU A 414 11.26 -12.06 7.55
C LEU A 414 11.53 -11.27 8.85
N ILE A 415 12.29 -10.18 8.78
CA ILE A 415 12.56 -9.29 9.91
C ILE A 415 11.25 -8.70 10.46
N GLN A 416 10.33 -8.27 9.59
CA GLN A 416 9.02 -7.77 10.01
C GLN A 416 8.19 -8.86 10.71
N GLN A 417 8.14 -10.08 10.18
CA GLN A 417 7.33 -11.15 10.76
C GLN A 417 7.87 -11.63 12.11
N THR A 418 9.19 -11.71 12.27
CA THR A 418 9.83 -12.33 13.45
C THR A 418 10.22 -11.33 14.53
N LEU A 419 10.79 -10.19 14.14
CA LEU A 419 11.41 -9.24 15.08
C LEU A 419 10.61 -7.94 15.24
N LEU A 420 9.84 -7.53 14.22
CA LEU A 420 9.06 -6.29 14.23
C LEU A 420 7.61 -6.52 13.74
N PRO A 421 6.77 -7.34 14.41
CA PRO A 421 5.42 -7.70 13.92
C PRO A 421 4.47 -6.50 13.79
N LYS A 422 4.74 -5.41 14.52
CA LYS A 422 4.01 -4.14 14.40
C LYS A 422 4.42 -3.30 13.18
N SER A 423 5.45 -3.70 12.43
CA SER A 423 5.91 -2.98 11.24
C SER A 423 5.01 -3.24 10.04
N ALA A 424 4.50 -2.17 9.43
CA ALA A 424 3.73 -2.20 8.19
C ALA A 424 4.57 -1.82 6.96
N GLN A 425 4.00 -2.00 5.77
CA GLN A 425 4.65 -1.70 4.48
C GLN A 425 5.16 -0.25 4.39
N ILE A 426 4.46 0.68 5.05
CA ILE A 426 4.87 2.07 5.08
C ILE A 426 6.26 2.28 5.72
N HIS A 427 6.63 1.50 6.73
CA HIS A 427 7.96 1.63 7.34
C HIS A 427 9.05 1.11 6.41
N VAL A 428 8.75 0.09 5.60
CA VAL A 428 9.66 -0.38 4.54
C VAL A 428 9.85 0.75 3.52
N ALA A 429 8.76 1.34 3.05
CA ALA A 429 8.80 2.45 2.11
C ALA A 429 9.64 3.62 2.66
N GLU A 430 9.45 4.03 3.93
CA GLU A 430 10.27 5.07 4.56
C GLU A 430 11.78 4.78 4.50
N VAL A 431 12.20 3.52 4.72
CA VAL A 431 13.61 3.14 4.61
C VAL A 431 14.07 3.18 3.17
N PHE A 432 13.32 2.60 2.24
CA PHE A 432 13.71 2.52 0.82
C PHE A 432 13.75 3.90 0.15
N MET A 433 12.93 4.83 0.61
CA MET A 433 12.81 6.18 0.03
C MET A 433 13.71 7.21 0.72
N SER A 434 14.36 6.85 1.83
CA SER A 434 15.26 7.73 2.58
C SER A 434 16.54 8.13 1.81
N GLY A 435 16.85 7.41 0.72
CA GLY A 435 18.10 7.49 0.00
C GLY A 435 19.25 6.76 0.70
N LEU A 436 18.98 5.90 1.68
CA LEU A 436 20.00 5.08 2.33
C LEU A 436 20.40 3.85 1.50
N LEU A 437 19.55 3.43 0.57
CA LEU A 437 19.70 2.21 -0.23
C LEU A 437 19.86 2.53 -1.72
N GLN A 438 20.62 1.71 -2.43
CA GLN A 438 20.73 1.68 -3.88
C GLN A 438 20.44 0.26 -4.39
N SER A 439 19.75 0.14 -5.53
CA SER A 439 19.52 -1.17 -6.16
C SER A 439 20.78 -1.65 -6.88
N ILE A 440 21.21 -2.88 -6.64
CA ILE A 440 22.36 -3.50 -7.30
C ILE A 440 21.96 -4.11 -8.65
N THR A 441 20.73 -4.63 -8.72
CA THR A 441 20.15 -5.24 -9.94
C THR A 441 19.37 -4.20 -10.75
N PRO A 442 19.47 -4.18 -12.10
CA PRO A 442 18.58 -3.39 -12.93
C PRO A 442 17.12 -3.77 -12.66
N VAL A 443 16.28 -2.78 -12.38
CA VAL A 443 14.85 -2.98 -12.11
C VAL A 443 14.11 -3.08 -13.45
N ASP A 444 14.08 -4.28 -14.04
CA ASP A 444 13.24 -4.61 -15.20
C ASP A 444 11.92 -5.28 -14.75
N GLN A 445 10.86 -5.18 -15.56
CA GLN A 445 9.49 -5.61 -15.21
C GLN A 445 9.35 -7.11 -14.89
N ASP A 446 10.18 -7.96 -15.49
CA ASP A 446 10.18 -9.41 -15.24
C ASP A 446 11.05 -9.79 -14.03
N SER A 447 11.77 -8.84 -13.44
CA SER A 447 12.51 -9.05 -12.21
C SER A 447 11.51 -9.18 -11.07
N ASN A 448 11.28 -10.41 -10.61
CA ASN A 448 10.52 -10.65 -9.38
C ASN A 448 11.17 -9.80 -8.26
N PRO A 449 10.42 -8.93 -7.54
CA PRO A 449 10.98 -8.06 -6.51
C PRO A 449 11.71 -8.81 -5.40
N ASN A 450 11.41 -10.10 -5.24
CA ASN A 450 12.13 -10.98 -4.32
C ASN A 450 13.61 -11.21 -4.72
N TYR A 451 13.99 -10.91 -5.96
CA TYR A 451 15.35 -11.05 -6.49
C TYR A 451 16.04 -9.70 -6.72
N ILE A 452 15.42 -8.58 -6.34
CA ILE A 452 16.09 -7.28 -6.36
C ILE A 452 16.89 -7.16 -5.07
N GLU A 453 18.22 -7.13 -5.23
CA GLU A 453 19.15 -6.89 -4.12
C GLU A 453 19.42 -5.39 -3.98
N TYR A 454 19.42 -4.94 -2.74
CA TYR A 454 19.72 -3.57 -2.36
C TYR A 454 20.99 -3.53 -1.53
N GLU A 455 21.76 -2.47 -1.71
CA GLU A 455 22.93 -2.17 -0.90
C GLU A 455 22.73 -0.85 -0.17
N PHE A 456 23.23 -0.74 1.06
CA PHE A 456 23.36 0.55 1.70
C PHE A 456 24.42 1.38 0.98
N ILE A 457 24.20 2.69 0.89
CA ILE A 457 25.25 3.62 0.46
C ILE A 457 26.48 3.41 1.36
N PRO A 458 27.71 3.42 0.82
CA PRO A 458 28.93 3.17 1.60
C PRO A 458 29.01 4.01 2.88
N GLY A 459 29.28 3.38 4.03
CA GLY A 459 29.37 4.04 5.34
C GLY A 459 28.04 4.12 6.11
N VAL A 460 26.89 3.87 5.48
CA VAL A 460 25.58 3.94 6.15
C VAL A 460 25.33 2.71 7.01
N ARG A 461 25.75 1.52 6.54
CA ARG A 461 25.51 0.25 7.24
C ARG A 461 26.14 0.27 8.63
N GLU A 462 27.39 0.70 8.72
CA GLU A 462 28.19 0.76 9.95
C GLU A 462 27.52 1.67 10.98
N LEU A 463 27.10 2.86 10.54
CA LEU A 463 26.42 3.84 11.39
C LEU A 463 25.05 3.39 11.89
N LEU A 464 24.36 2.50 11.16
CA LEU A 464 23.07 1.94 11.55
C LEU A 464 23.23 0.75 12.50
N VAL A 465 24.20 -0.14 12.24
CA VAL A 465 24.50 -1.29 13.11
C VAL A 465 24.93 -0.82 14.50
N ASP A 466 25.76 0.22 14.59
CA ASP A 466 26.23 0.79 15.88
C ASP A 466 25.08 1.31 16.77
N ARG A 467 23.90 1.56 16.20
CA ARG A 467 22.72 2.04 16.92
C ARG A 467 21.79 0.92 17.40
N VAL A 468 22.08 -0.33 17.07
CA VAL A 468 21.26 -1.50 17.42
C VAL A 468 21.98 -2.32 18.50
N PRO A 469 21.28 -2.78 19.55
CA PRO A 469 21.88 -3.70 20.52
C PRO A 469 22.40 -4.97 19.85
N ILE A 470 23.62 -5.40 20.21
CA ILE A 470 24.28 -6.59 19.64
C ILE A 470 23.38 -7.83 19.67
N SER A 471 22.61 -8.02 20.75
CA SER A 471 21.67 -9.14 20.88
C SER A 471 20.61 -9.17 19.78
N LYS A 472 20.16 -8.00 19.31
CA LYS A 472 19.19 -7.87 18.21
C LYS A 472 19.83 -8.11 16.85
N THR A 473 21.06 -7.66 16.65
CA THR A 473 21.84 -7.96 15.44
C THR A 473 22.06 -9.47 15.29
N LEU A 474 22.47 -10.16 16.36
CA LEU A 474 22.61 -11.62 16.36
C LEU A 474 21.27 -12.32 16.09
N SER A 475 20.18 -11.85 16.70
CA SER A 475 18.84 -12.40 16.45
C SER A 475 18.43 -12.31 14.97
N VAL A 476 18.83 -11.25 14.26
CA VAL A 476 18.57 -11.13 12.81
C VAL A 476 19.35 -12.19 12.05
N ILE A 477 20.65 -12.33 12.33
CA ILE A 477 21.52 -13.31 11.68
C ILE A 477 20.98 -14.73 11.91
N ASP A 478 20.67 -15.07 13.16
CA ASP A 478 20.13 -16.40 13.52
C ASP A 478 18.83 -16.69 12.76
N LYS A 479 17.90 -15.71 12.68
CA LYS A 479 16.62 -15.91 12.00
C LYS A 479 16.76 -15.98 10.49
N VAL A 480 17.66 -15.20 9.89
CA VAL A 480 17.96 -15.29 8.46
C VAL A 480 18.62 -16.63 8.14
N SER A 481 19.56 -17.09 8.97
CA SER A 481 20.21 -18.40 8.82
C SER A 481 19.22 -19.56 8.99
N GLU A 482 18.36 -19.54 10.01
CA GLU A 482 17.26 -20.51 10.18
C GLU A 482 16.34 -20.55 8.96
N PHE A 483 16.02 -19.38 8.41
CA PHE A 483 15.14 -19.25 7.26
C PHE A 483 15.77 -19.85 5.99
N VAL A 484 17.03 -19.51 5.72
CA VAL A 484 17.79 -20.05 4.58
C VAL A 484 17.99 -21.55 4.73
N ALA A 485 18.37 -22.04 5.92
CA ALA A 485 18.57 -23.46 6.19
C ALA A 485 17.28 -24.27 5.97
N LYS A 486 16.15 -23.80 6.53
CA LYS A 486 14.84 -24.44 6.36
C LYS A 486 14.41 -24.53 4.89
N GLN A 487 14.80 -23.57 4.06
CA GLN A 487 14.46 -23.56 2.64
C GLN A 487 15.41 -24.38 1.77
N LEU A 488 16.68 -24.52 2.17
CA LEU A 488 17.64 -25.41 1.53
C LEU A 488 17.47 -26.88 1.97
N GLY A 489 16.57 -27.16 2.92
CA GLY A 489 16.39 -28.50 3.50
C GLY A 489 17.57 -28.94 4.37
N LEU A 490 18.39 -27.98 4.84
CA LEU A 490 19.57 -28.21 5.66
C LEU A 490 19.27 -27.95 7.13
N SER A 491 19.96 -28.65 8.04
CA SER A 491 19.88 -28.33 9.47
C SER A 491 20.69 -27.07 9.76
N VAL A 492 20.27 -26.27 10.75
CA VAL A 492 20.96 -25.03 11.17
C VAL A 492 22.40 -25.32 11.65
N GLN A 493 22.70 -26.56 12.05
CA GLN A 493 24.03 -26.98 12.50
C GLN A 493 25.01 -27.20 11.33
N ASP A 494 24.50 -27.44 10.11
CA ASP A 494 25.31 -27.67 8.90
C ASP A 494 25.55 -26.37 8.09
N PHE A 495 24.90 -25.27 8.49
CA PHE A 495 24.91 -23.99 7.77
C PHE A 495 25.55 -22.89 8.62
N GLU A 496 26.87 -22.88 8.75
CA GLU A 496 27.59 -21.68 9.18
C GLU A 496 27.56 -20.65 8.04
N ALA A 497 26.54 -19.79 8.03
CA ALA A 497 26.52 -18.63 7.16
C ALA A 497 27.62 -17.64 7.58
N ARG A 498 28.77 -17.66 6.90
CA ARG A 498 29.65 -16.50 6.87
C ARG A 498 29.01 -15.43 5.99
N LEU A 499 28.19 -14.58 6.61
CA LEU A 499 27.63 -13.36 6.02
C LEU A 499 28.65 -12.21 6.04
#